data_AF-A0A1H7U0B1-F1
#
_entry.id   AF-A0A1H7U0B1-F1
#
_cell.length_a   1.000
_cell.length_b   1.000
_cell.length_c   1.000
_cell.angle_alpha   90.00
_cell.angle_beta   90.00
_cell.angle_gamma   90.00
#
_symmetry.space_group_name_H-M   'P 1'
#
loop_
_entity.id
_entity.type
_entity.pdbx_description
1 polymer ?
#
loop_
_entity_poly.entity_id
_entity_poly.type
_entity_poly.pdbx_seq_one_letter_code
_entity_poly.pdbx_strand_id
1 'polypeptide(L)' 'MSRHYLFTSESVSDGHPDKLADRMSDAVLDRCLTLDSSARVACETLLTRELVVVAGELGLSSPALHRQVLDEV' A
#
# COMPACT_ATOMS: atom_id res chain seq x y z
N MET A 1 3.99 -45.24 2.77
CA MET A 1 4.75 -44.65 1.64
C MET A 1 4.59 -43.14 1.72
N SER A 2 5.67 -42.39 1.93
CA SER A 2 5.62 -40.93 1.80
C SER A 2 5.47 -40.56 0.33
N ARG A 3 4.43 -39.79 -0.02
CA ARG A 3 4.31 -39.20 -1.36
C ARG A 3 5.40 -38.13 -1.50
N HIS A 4 6.30 -38.30 -2.45
CA HIS A 4 7.18 -37.23 -2.89
C HIS A 4 6.38 -36.29 -3.81
N TYR A 5 6.44 -34.99 -3.55
CA TYR A 5 5.91 -33.96 -4.44
C TYR A 5 6.96 -32.86 -4.60
N LEU A 6 6.97 -32.22 -5.77
CA LEU A 6 7.81 -31.07 -6.05
C LEU A 6 7.00 -29.81 -5.75
N PHE A 7 7.57 -28.88 -4.99
CA PHE A 7 7.00 -27.57 -4.71
C PHE A 7 8.07 -26.51 -4.90
N THR A 8 7.70 -25.41 -5.57
CA THR A 8 8.57 -24.27 -5.79
C THR A 8 7.84 -23.01 -5.38
N SER A 9 8.58 -22.05 -4.84
CA SER A 9 8.12 -20.72 -4.46
C SER A 9 9.23 -19.71 -4.82
N GLU A 10 8.83 -18.46 -5.05
CA GLU A 10 9.74 -17.36 -5.34
C GLU A 10 9.45 -16.15 -4.44
N SER A 11 10.37 -15.21 -4.43
CA SER A 11 10.28 -13.95 -3.70
C SER A 11 11.07 -12.89 -4.48
N VAL A 12 10.74 -11.62 -4.26
CA VAL A 12 11.42 -10.48 -4.88
C VAL A 12 11.96 -9.54 -3.81
N SER A 13 13.05 -8.85 -4.12
CA SER A 13 13.66 -7.89 -3.20
C SER A 13 12.79 -6.65 -2.99
N ASP A 14 13.09 -5.90 -1.94
CA ASP A 14 12.47 -4.59 -1.65
C ASP A 14 12.57 -3.57 -2.79
N GLY A 15 13.56 -3.68 -3.68
CA GLY A 15 13.72 -2.82 -4.85
C GLY A 15 12.87 -3.21 -6.06
N HIS A 16 12.12 -4.32 -5.99
CA HIS A 16 11.21 -4.71 -7.06
C HIS A 16 10.07 -3.67 -7.15
N PRO A 17 9.69 -3.21 -8.35
CA PRO A 17 8.66 -2.17 -8.49
C PRO A 17 7.35 -2.53 -7.78
N ASP A 18 6.91 -3.79 -7.87
CA ASP A 18 5.69 -4.22 -7.15
C ASP A 18 5.83 -4.08 -5.63
N LYS A 19 6.98 -4.48 -5.05
CA LYS A 19 7.22 -4.31 -3.60
C LYS A 19 7.36 -2.85 -3.20
N LEU A 20 7.86 -2.00 -4.09
CA LEU A 20 7.91 -0.56 -3.87
C LEU A 20 6.50 0.05 -3.89
N ALA A 21 5.62 -0.40 -4.78
CA ALA A 21 4.22 0.00 -4.83
C ALA A 21 3.50 -0.41 -3.55
N ASP A 22 3.69 -1.66 -3.10
CA ASP A 22 3.16 -2.16 -1.82
C ASP A 22 3.55 -1.22 -0.67
N ARG A 23 4.83 -0.84 -0.57
CA ARG A 23 5.34 0.03 0.50
C ARG A 23 4.78 1.45 0.46
N MET A 24 4.58 2.01 -0.73
CA MET A 24 3.96 3.32 -0.88
C MET A 24 2.49 3.27 -0.44
N SER A 25 1.75 2.26 -0.87
CA SER A 25 0.37 2.03 -0.41
C SER A 25 0.28 1.84 1.11
N ASP A 26 1.18 1.04 1.70
CA ASP A 26 1.23 0.81 3.15
C ASP A 26 1.59 2.08 3.92
N ALA A 27 2.47 2.94 3.38
CA ALA A 27 2.78 4.22 4.03
C ALA A 27 1.57 5.17 4.10
N VAL A 28 0.72 5.17 3.07
CA VAL A 28 -0.55 5.92 3.09
C VAL A 28 -1.51 5.33 4.11
N LEU A 29 -1.60 3.99 4.19
CA LEU A 29 -2.39 3.30 5.21
C LEU A 29 -1.91 3.64 6.63
N ASP A 30 -0.61 3.57 6.89
CA ASP A 30 -0.01 3.89 8.19
C ASP A 30 -0.33 5.32 8.61
N ARG A 31 -0.28 6.27 7.66
CA ARG A 31 -0.62 7.67 7.94
C ARG A 31 -2.10 7.81 8.30
N CYS A 32 -2.98 7.18 7.52
CA CYS A 32 -4.42 7.17 7.81
C CYS A 32 -4.71 6.58 9.20
N LEU A 33 -4.12 5.43 9.54
CA LEU A 33 -4.32 4.75 10.82
C LEU A 33 -3.72 5.51 12.00
N THR A 34 -2.64 6.26 11.78
CA THR A 34 -2.04 7.14 12.79
C THR A 34 -2.98 8.30 13.15
N LEU A 35 -3.69 8.84 12.16
CA LEU A 35 -4.66 9.93 12.35
C LEU A 35 -6.02 9.43 12.84
N ASP A 36 -6.43 8.25 12.40
CA ASP A 36 -7.73 7.66 12.70
C ASP A 36 -7.64 6.13 12.75
N SER A 37 -7.73 5.57 13.95
CA SER A 37 -7.68 4.12 14.17
C SER A 37 -8.84 3.34 13.51
N SER A 38 -9.90 4.03 13.09
CA SER A 38 -11.06 3.45 12.40
C SER A 38 -11.02 3.63 10.88
N ALA A 39 -9.93 4.18 10.33
CA ALA A 39 -9.80 4.46 8.91
C ALA A 39 -10.04 3.22 8.03
N ARG A 40 -10.70 3.43 6.90
CA ARG A 40 -10.86 2.46 5.81
C ARG A 40 -10.04 2.95 4.63
N VAL A 41 -9.09 2.15 4.17
CA VAL A 41 -8.15 2.55 3.12
C VAL A 41 -8.06 1.44 2.09
N ALA A 42 -8.33 1.79 0.85
CA ALA A 42 -8.07 0.97 -0.34
C ALA A 42 -7.16 1.80 -1.26
N CYS A 43 -5.87 1.83 -0.94
CA CYS A 43 -4.86 2.62 -1.64
C CYS A 43 -4.09 1.74 -2.62
N GLU A 44 -4.16 2.08 -3.91
CA GLU A 44 -3.46 1.39 -4.98
C GLU A 44 -2.37 2.30 -5.55
N THR A 45 -1.18 1.73 -5.75
CA THR A 45 -0.04 2.46 -6.29
C THR A 45 0.41 1.85 -7.61
N LEU A 46 0.41 2.66 -8.68
CA LEU A 46 1.00 2.30 -9.97
C LEU A 46 2.32 3.06 -10.13
N LEU A 47 3.37 2.31 -10.45
CA LEU A 47 4.72 2.85 -10.63
C LEU A 47 5.22 2.57 -12.04
N THR A 48 5.82 3.59 -12.65
CA THR A 48 6.63 3.43 -13.85
C THR A 48 7.75 4.47 -13.85
N ARG A 49 8.51 4.53 -14.95
CA ARG A 49 9.62 5.48 -15.08
C ARG A 49 9.11 6.91 -14.87
N GLU A 50 9.67 7.58 -13.86
CA GLU A 50 9.41 8.99 -13.54
C GLU A 50 7.94 9.30 -13.20
N LEU A 51 7.13 8.29 -12.89
CA LEU A 51 5.73 8.47 -12.56
C LEU A 51 5.30 7.50 -11.46
N VAL A 52 4.68 8.09 -10.44
CA VAL A 52 3.97 7.40 -9.37
C VAL A 52 2.54 7.89 -9.39
N VAL A 53 1.58 6.98 -9.49
CA VAL A 53 0.16 7.28 -9.37
C VAL A 53 -0.35 6.58 -8.12
N VAL A 54 -0.81 7.38 -7.16
CA VAL A 54 -1.51 6.92 -5.97
C VAL A 54 -3.00 7.16 -6.18
N ALA A 55 -3.81 6.11 -6.07
CA ALA A 55 -5.25 6.16 -6.33
C ALA A 55 -6.03 5.26 -5.37
N GLY A 56 -7.35 5.43 -5.36
CA GLY A 56 -8.27 4.59 -4.59
C GLY A 56 -9.12 5.38 -3.60
N GLU A 57 -9.61 4.71 -2.56
CA GLU A 57 -10.55 5.28 -1.60
C GLU A 57 -9.94 5.40 -0.20
N LEU A 58 -10.06 6.60 0.37
CA LEU A 58 -9.78 6.88 1.78
C LEU A 58 -11.10 7.19 2.49
N GLY A 59 -11.31 6.56 3.65
CA GLY A 59 -12.46 6.77 4.51
C GLY A 59 -12.00 7.05 5.94
N LEU A 60 -11.83 8.33 6.27
CA LEU A 60 -11.58 8.82 7.63
C LEU A 60 -12.85 9.45 8.24
N SER A 61 -12.88 9.54 9.57
CA SER A 61 -14.00 10.08 10.35
C SER A 61 -14.34 11.55 10.10
N SER A 62 -13.44 12.34 9.50
CA SER A 62 -13.73 13.72 9.13
C SER A 62 -13.00 14.21 7.87
N PRO A 63 -13.53 15.24 7.18
CA PRO A 63 -12.86 15.88 6.04
C PRO A 63 -11.52 16.54 6.40
N ALA A 64 -11.37 17.02 7.64
CA ALA A 64 -10.13 17.65 8.09
C ALA A 64 -8.96 16.65 8.12
N LEU A 65 -9.21 15.41 8.55
CA LEU A 65 -8.20 14.35 8.54
C LEU A 65 -7.85 13.90 7.12
N HIS A 66 -8.82 13.84 6.20
CA HIS A 66 -8.53 13.58 4.79
C HIS A 66 -7.56 14.62 4.22
N ARG A 67 -7.77 15.90 4.53
CA ARG A 67 -6.90 16.96 4.04
C ARG A 67 -5.47 16.82 4.57
N GLN A 68 -5.31 16.43 5.83
CA GLN A 68 -3.99 16.18 6.43
C GLN A 68 -3.23 15.05 5.72
N VAL A 69 -3.92 13.98 5.31
CA VAL A 69 -3.29 12.90 4.53
C VAL A 69 -2.87 13.42 3.15
N LEU A 70 -3.76 14.13 2.45
CA LEU A 70 -3.52 14.59 1.07
C LEU A 70 -2.45 15.69 0.95
N ASP A 71 -2.18 16.45 2.00
CA ASP A 71 -1.13 17.48 1.97
C ASP A 71 0.28 16.88 2.09
N GLU A 72 0.41 15.59 2.43
CA GLU A 72 1.68 14.89 2.65
C GLU A 72 2.00 13.83 1.58
N VAL A 73 1.05 13.53 0.69
CA VAL A 73 1.18 12.58 -0.43
C VAL A 73 1.46 13.34 -1.73
#